data_AF-A0A1I0M068-F1
#
_entry.id   AF-A0A1I0M068-F1
#
_cell.length_a   1.000
_cell.length_b   1.000
_cell.length_c   1.000
_cell.angle_alpha   90.00
_cell.angle_beta   90.00
_cell.angle_gamma   90.00
#
_symmetry.space_group_name_H-M   'P 1'
#
loop_
_entity.id
_entity.type
_entity.pdbx_description
1 polymer ?
#
loop_
_entity_poly.entity_id
_entity_poly.type
_entity_poly.pdbx_seq_one_letter_code
_entity_poly.pdbx_strand_id
1 'polypeptide(L)'
;MKEIEIKKMNGIEYGYMVFLTSYLNPIANTKMLSENLREMVKEPTNIIFDLLLANGDSFNRFAKGFFDGEKIDINSIEIVDADTDIKNESYKYYKIHKKYLSKSVLSFGEASNFILN
;
A
#
# COMPACT_ATOMS: atom_id res chain seq x y z
N MET A 1 -4.91 16.03 4.29
CA MET A 1 -3.72 15.16 4.49
C MET A 1 -3.71 14.16 3.35
N LYS A 2 -2.55 13.70 2.88
CA LYS A 2 -2.49 12.70 1.80
C LYS A 2 -2.86 11.33 2.39
N GLU A 3 -3.86 10.66 1.84
CA GLU A 3 -4.36 9.35 2.34
C GLU A 3 -3.40 8.19 2.03
N ILE A 4 -2.47 8.42 1.10
CA ILE A 4 -1.50 7.42 0.67
C ILE A 4 -0.10 8.02 0.54
N GLU A 5 0.89 7.15 0.62
CA GLU A 5 2.29 7.42 0.31
C GLU A 5 2.77 6.41 -0.73
N ILE A 6 3.57 6.86 -1.70
CA ILE A 6 3.99 6.05 -2.85
C ILE A 6 5.51 5.92 -2.82
N LYS A 7 6.00 4.68 -2.85
CA LYS A 7 7.43 4.38 -2.87
C LYS A 7 7.78 3.62 -4.16
N LYS A 8 8.82 4.07 -4.86
CA LYS A 8 9.40 3.31 -5.98
C LYS A 8 10.10 2.07 -5.46
N MET A 9 9.85 0.94 -6.09
CA MET A 9 10.45 -0.35 -5.77
C MET A 9 11.51 -0.68 -6.82
N ASN A 10 12.69 -1.14 -6.39
CA ASN A 10 13.79 -1.47 -7.29
C ASN A 10 14.06 -2.98 -7.21
N GLY A 11 14.11 -3.65 -8.35
CA GLY A 11 14.50 -5.07 -8.43
C GLY A 11 13.43 -6.07 -7.98
N ILE A 12 12.15 -5.68 -8.00
CA ILE A 12 11.00 -6.49 -7.60
C ILE A 12 9.96 -6.44 -8.74
N GLU A 13 9.01 -7.39 -8.77
CA GLU A 13 7.94 -7.48 -9.78
C GLU A 13 7.11 -6.19 -9.94
N TYR A 14 6.97 -5.43 -8.86
CA TYR A 14 6.19 -4.18 -8.82
C TYR A 14 7.11 -2.98 -9.01
N GLY A 15 6.70 -1.99 -9.81
CA GLY A 15 7.44 -0.73 -9.96
C GLY A 15 7.26 0.20 -8.76
N TYR A 16 6.10 0.12 -8.10
CA TYR A 16 5.76 0.97 -6.96
C TYR A 16 4.95 0.21 -5.91
N MET A 17 5.11 0.64 -4.65
CA MET A 17 4.32 0.21 -3.51
C MET A 17 3.56 1.40 -2.93
N VAL A 18 2.27 1.21 -2.67
CA VAL A 18 1.37 2.21 -2.09
C VAL A 18 1.07 1.86 -0.65
N PHE A 19 1.39 2.77 0.26
CA PHE A 19 1.13 2.65 1.68
C PHE A 19 -0.02 3.54 2.09
N LEU A 20 -0.88 3.04 2.97
CA LEU A 20 -1.94 3.85 3.59
C LEU A 20 -1.36 4.70 4.72
N THR A 21 -1.94 5.88 4.94
CA THR A 21 -1.64 6.76 6.08
C THR A 21 -2.76 6.80 7.13
N SER A 22 -3.90 6.15 6.83
CA SER A 22 -5.09 6.02 7.67
C SER A 22 -5.83 4.70 7.36
N TYR A 23 -6.90 4.42 8.10
CA TYR A 23 -7.80 3.28 7.86
C TYR A 23 -8.64 3.39 6.57
N LEU A 24 -8.61 4.54 5.89
CA LEU A 24 -9.39 4.74 4.68
C LEU A 24 -8.81 3.94 3.52
N ASN A 25 -9.60 3.01 2.97
CA ASN A 25 -9.16 2.19 1.85
C ASN A 25 -9.19 3.01 0.53
N PRO A 26 -8.02 3.28 -0.09
CA PRO A 26 -7.96 4.14 -1.28
C PRO A 26 -8.53 3.47 -2.54
N ILE A 27 -8.66 2.13 -2.54
CA ILE A 27 -9.26 1.39 -3.67
C ILE A 27 -10.74 1.77 -3.85
N ALA A 28 -11.42 2.18 -2.77
CA ALA A 28 -12.80 2.67 -2.85
C ALA A 28 -12.94 3.98 -3.64
N ASN A 29 -11.84 4.73 -3.84
CA ASN A 29 -11.81 5.95 -4.63
C ASN A 29 -10.66 5.92 -5.65
N THR A 30 -10.87 5.12 -6.70
CA THR A 30 -9.88 4.93 -7.78
C THR A 30 -9.52 6.22 -8.52
N LYS A 31 -10.40 7.22 -8.53
CA LYS A 31 -10.12 8.55 -9.10
C LYS A 31 -9.02 9.25 -8.30
N MET A 32 -9.21 9.41 -7.00
CA MET A 32 -8.22 10.03 -6.12
C MET A 32 -6.90 9.25 -6.13
N LEU A 33 -6.97 7.92 -6.15
CA LEU A 33 -5.79 7.07 -6.23
C LEU A 33 -5.01 7.29 -7.54
N SER A 34 -5.72 7.36 -8.67
CA SER A 34 -5.10 7.65 -9.98
C SER A 34 -4.47 9.05 -10.01
N GLU A 35 -5.14 10.07 -9.46
CA GLU A 35 -4.60 11.43 -9.37
C GLU A 35 -3.27 11.46 -8.60
N ASN A 36 -3.22 10.83 -7.42
CA ASN A 36 -1.99 10.73 -6.63
C ASN A 36 -0.86 9.97 -7.35
N LEU A 37 -1.20 8.95 -8.15
CA LEU A 37 -0.22 8.16 -8.89
C LEU A 37 0.36 8.92 -10.09
N ARG A 38 -0.46 9.62 -10.88
CA ARG A 38 0.00 10.43 -12.04
C ARG A 38 1.04 11.46 -11.66
N GLU A 39 1.01 11.99 -10.44
CA GLU A 39 2.01 12.94 -9.95
C GLU A 39 3.42 12.30 -9.90
N MET A 40 3.51 11.01 -9.58
CA MET A 40 4.76 10.31 -9.21
C MET A 40 5.18 9.22 -10.20
N VAL A 41 4.23 8.65 -10.95
CA VAL A 41 4.40 7.51 -11.84
C VAL A 41 4.06 7.98 -13.25
N LYS A 42 5.02 7.89 -14.17
CA LYS A 42 4.88 8.38 -15.54
C LYS A 42 4.76 7.25 -16.58
N GLU A 43 5.23 6.07 -16.22
CA GLU A 43 5.25 4.91 -17.10
C GLU A 43 4.23 3.86 -16.65
N PRO A 44 3.65 3.09 -17.59
CA PRO A 44 2.80 1.97 -17.24
C PRO A 44 3.55 0.96 -16.37
N THR A 45 2.92 0.52 -15.27
CA THR A 45 3.61 -0.34 -14.29
C THR A 45 2.65 -1.10 -13.39
N ASN A 46 3.11 -2.24 -12.87
CA ASN A 46 2.44 -2.97 -11.80
C ASN A 46 2.69 -2.27 -10.46
N ILE A 47 1.64 -2.16 -9.67
CA ILE A 47 1.61 -1.53 -8.35
C ILE A 47 1.14 -2.56 -7.34
N ILE A 48 1.75 -2.56 -6.16
CA ILE A 48 1.24 -3.28 -5.00
C ILE A 48 0.76 -2.30 -3.93
N PHE A 49 -0.43 -2.56 -3.41
CA PHE A 49 -1.07 -1.83 -2.32
C PHE A 49 -0.86 -2.61 -1.03
N ASP A 50 -0.41 -1.92 0.01
CA ASP A 50 -0.38 -2.44 1.37
C ASP A 50 -1.49 -1.84 2.19
N LEU A 51 -2.60 -2.57 2.27
CA LEU A 51 -3.84 -2.17 2.94
C LEU A 51 -3.81 -2.48 4.44
N LEU A 52 -2.64 -2.69 5.05
CA LEU A 52 -2.48 -3.01 6.47
C LEU A 52 -3.35 -2.13 7.38
N LEU A 53 -3.36 -0.81 7.11
CA LEU A 53 -4.07 0.10 8.01
C LEU A 53 -5.60 0.01 7.91
N ALA A 54 -6.12 -0.47 6.78
CA ALA A 54 -7.55 -0.63 6.53
C ALA A 54 -8.05 -2.06 6.86
N ASN A 55 -7.21 -3.07 6.62
CA ASN A 55 -7.60 -4.48 6.66
C ASN A 55 -6.91 -5.30 7.77
N GLY A 56 -5.93 -4.72 8.46
CA GLY A 56 -5.10 -5.43 9.42
C GLY A 56 -4.12 -6.40 8.77
N ASP A 57 -3.48 -7.23 9.59
CA ASP A 57 -2.57 -8.28 9.09
C ASP A 57 -3.37 -9.54 8.72
N SER A 58 -4.07 -9.46 7.59
CA SER A 58 -5.07 -10.43 7.16
C SER A 58 -4.89 -10.81 5.68
N PHE A 59 -5.64 -11.83 5.24
CA PHE A 59 -5.53 -12.39 3.89
C PHE A 59 -5.79 -11.38 2.76
N ASN A 60 -6.51 -10.29 3.04
CA ASN A 60 -6.81 -9.22 2.08
C ASN A 60 -5.98 -7.95 2.33
N ARG A 61 -4.83 -8.07 3.00
CA ARG A 61 -3.90 -6.96 3.24
C ARG A 61 -3.26 -6.45 1.96
N PHE A 62 -2.78 -7.34 1.10
CA PHE A 62 -2.09 -6.94 -0.12
C PHE A 62 -3.01 -7.08 -1.32
N ALA A 63 -2.97 -6.07 -2.18
CA ALA A 63 -3.59 -6.11 -3.49
C ALA A 63 -2.57 -5.67 -4.53
N LYS A 64 -2.62 -6.21 -5.74
CA LYS A 64 -1.88 -5.64 -6.88
C LYS A 64 -2.84 -5.03 -7.89
N GLY A 65 -2.33 -4.15 -8.74
CA GLY A 65 -3.05 -3.60 -9.87
C GLY A 65 -2.10 -2.99 -10.89
N PHE A 66 -2.62 -2.67 -12.05
CA PHE A 66 -1.90 -2.05 -13.15
C PHE A 66 -2.26 -0.57 -13.28
N PHE A 67 -1.24 0.26 -13.38
CA PHE A 67 -1.37 1.68 -13.70
C PHE A 67 -0.88 1.91 -15.13
N ASP A 68 -1.70 2.53 -15.98
CA ASP A 68 -1.41 2.69 -17.41
C ASP A 68 -0.57 3.95 -17.75
N GLY A 69 -0.01 4.62 -16.73
CA GLY A 69 0.63 5.93 -16.85
C GLY A 69 -0.31 7.10 -16.55
N GLU A 70 -1.63 6.85 -16.65
CA GLU A 70 -2.68 7.83 -16.37
C GLU A 70 -3.58 7.32 -15.25
N LYS A 71 -4.21 6.16 -15.34
CA LYS A 71 -5.16 5.66 -14.33
C LYS A 71 -4.82 4.24 -13.92
N ILE A 72 -5.32 3.86 -12.75
CA ILE A 72 -5.41 2.45 -12.41
C ILE A 72 -6.50 1.80 -13.25
N ASP A 73 -6.19 0.65 -13.81
CA ASP A 73 -7.22 -0.27 -14.32
C ASP A 73 -7.87 -0.99 -13.13
N ILE A 74 -9.12 -0.64 -12.82
CA ILE A 74 -9.86 -1.23 -11.70
C ILE A 74 -10.05 -2.75 -11.85
N ASN A 75 -10.11 -3.26 -13.08
CA ASN A 75 -10.30 -4.68 -13.35
C ASN A 75 -9.02 -5.49 -13.15
N SER A 76 -7.87 -4.81 -13.07
CA SER A 76 -6.59 -5.44 -12.75
C SER A 76 -6.34 -5.58 -11.24
N ILE A 77 -7.22 -5.02 -10.40
CA ILE A 77 -7.05 -5.07 -8.95
C ILE A 77 -7.41 -6.46 -8.44
N GLU A 78 -6.43 -7.14 -7.87
CA GLU A 78 -6.62 -8.45 -7.24
C GLU A 78 -5.90 -8.55 -5.90
N ILE A 79 -6.54 -9.23 -4.95
CA ILE A 79 -5.91 -9.59 -3.66
C ILE A 79 -4.84 -10.64 -3.93
N VAL A 80 -3.66 -10.45 -3.35
CA VAL A 80 -2.51 -11.35 -3.52
C VAL A 80 -1.86 -11.67 -2.19
N ASP A 81 -1.24 -12.84 -2.09
CA ASP A 81 -0.28 -13.10 -1.03
C ASP A 81 1.08 -12.54 -1.45
N ALA A 82 1.56 -11.56 -0.68
CA ALA A 82 2.83 -10.91 -0.95
C ALA A 82 4.00 -11.80 -0.52
N ASP A 83 5.09 -11.76 -1.28
CA ASP A 83 6.33 -12.44 -0.89
C ASP A 83 6.99 -11.79 0.33
N THR A 84 8.06 -12.44 0.81
CA THR A 84 8.84 -11.98 1.96
C THR A 84 9.45 -10.61 1.76
N ASP A 85 9.86 -10.25 0.53
CA ASP A 85 10.51 -8.97 0.26
C ASP A 85 9.53 -7.80 0.34
N ILE A 86 8.32 -7.97 -0.21
CA ILE A 86 7.23 -6.98 -0.12
C ILE A 86 6.79 -6.82 1.34
N LYS A 87 6.63 -7.94 2.07
CA LYS A 87 6.31 -7.92 3.50
C LYS A 87 7.40 -7.17 4.29
N ASN A 88 8.67 -7.45 4.01
CA ASN A 88 9.80 -6.76 4.65
C ASN A 88 9.82 -5.26 4.36
N GLU A 89 9.56 -4.84 3.11
CA GLU A 89 9.49 -3.43 2.75
C GLU A 89 8.34 -2.71 3.47
N SER A 90 7.20 -3.39 3.64
CA SER A 90 6.11 -2.91 4.47
C SER A 90 6.49 -2.73 5.94
N TYR A 91 7.09 -3.75 6.56
CA TYR A 91 7.54 -3.67 7.95
C TYR A 91 8.50 -2.49 8.14
N LYS A 92 9.50 -2.35 7.27
CA LYS A 92 10.44 -1.21 7.32
C LYS A 92 9.71 0.12 7.23
N TYR A 93 8.74 0.23 6.31
CA TYR A 93 7.98 1.47 6.13
C TYR A 93 7.21 1.86 7.39
N TYR A 94 6.41 0.95 7.96
CA TYR A 94 5.58 1.25 9.13
C TYR A 94 6.38 1.36 10.43
N LYS A 95 7.54 0.71 10.52
CA LYS A 95 8.50 0.91 11.62
C LYS A 95 9.06 2.32 11.64
N ILE A 96 9.24 2.97 10.49
CA ILE A 96 9.66 4.37 10.39
C ILE A 96 8.45 5.30 10.63
N HIS A 97 7.28 4.93 10.10
CA HIS A 97 6.06 5.76 10.13
C HIS A 97 5.05 5.31 11.19
N LYS A 98 5.52 5.02 12.41
CA LYS A 98 4.69 4.45 13.51
C LYS A 98 3.44 5.27 13.81
N LYS A 99 3.46 6.58 13.55
CA LYS A 99 2.32 7.50 13.71
C LYS A 99 1.09 7.13 12.85
N TYR A 100 1.26 6.34 11.79
CA TYR A 100 0.14 5.89 10.96
C TYR A 100 -0.54 4.65 11.55
N LEU A 101 0.18 3.84 12.35
CA LEU A 101 -0.38 2.65 13.01
C LEU A 101 -1.50 3.02 13.99
N SER A 102 -1.41 4.17 14.67
CA SER A 102 -2.48 4.67 15.55
C SER A 102 -3.73 5.16 14.80
N LYS A 103 -3.67 5.26 13.47
CA LYS A 103 -4.79 5.63 12.59
C LYS A 103 -5.36 4.44 11.82
N SER A 104 -5.03 3.22 12.24
CA SER A 104 -5.43 1.97 11.58
C SER A 104 -6.55 1.24 12.31
N VAL A 105 -7.01 0.15 11.70
CA VAL A 105 -7.89 -0.85 12.33
C VAL A 105 -7.16 -1.79 13.29
N LEU A 106 -5.82 -1.73 13.37
CA LEU A 106 -5.03 -2.63 14.21
C LEU A 106 -5.30 -2.37 15.69
N SER A 107 -5.41 -3.45 16.46
CA SER A 107 -5.31 -3.38 17.92
C SER A 107 -3.90 -2.94 18.35
N PHE A 108 -3.78 -2.50 19.61
CA PHE A 108 -2.49 -2.16 20.20
C PHE A 108 -1.47 -3.31 20.11
N GLY A 109 -1.92 -4.56 20.32
CA GLY A 109 -1.07 -5.74 20.24
C GLY A 109 -0.55 -5.96 18.81
N GLU A 110 -1.43 -5.89 17.81
CA GLU A 110 -1.05 -6.08 16.41
C GLU A 110 -0.13 -4.96 15.92
N ALA A 111 -0.42 -3.70 16.25
CA ALA A 111 0.44 -2.57 15.91
C ALA A 111 1.85 -2.70 16.53
N SER A 112 1.95 -3.28 17.72
CA SER A 112 3.24 -3.48 18.41
C SER A 112 4.18 -4.42 17.64
N ASN A 113 3.65 -5.37 16.86
CA ASN A 113 4.44 -6.28 16.03
C ASN A 113 5.26 -5.56 14.94
N PHE A 114 4.81 -4.39 14.50
CA PHE A 114 5.51 -3.55 13.51
C PHE A 114 6.50 -2.56 14.13
N ILE A 115 6.49 -2.46 15.46
CA ILE A 115 7.32 -1.51 16.23
C ILE A 115 8.51 -2.21 16.87
N LEU A 116 8.29 -3.42 17.40
CA LEU A 116 9.22 -4.16 18.26
C LEU A 116 10.11 -5.16 17.51
N ASN A 117 9.67 -5.64 16.34
CA ASN A 117 10.47 -6.47 15.43
C ASN A 117 11.22 -5.58 14.44
#